data_AF-A0AAW6B930-F1
#
_entry.id   AF-A0AAW6B930-F1
#
_cell.length_a   1.000
_cell.length_b   1.000
_cell.length_c   1.000
_cell.angle_alpha   90.00
_cell.angle_beta   90.00
_cell.angle_gamma   90.00
#
_symmetry.space_group_name_H-M   'P 1'
#
loop_
_entity.id
_entity.type
_entity.pdbx_description
1 polymer ?
#
loop_
_entity_poly.entity_id
_entity_poly.type
_entity_poly.pdbx_seq_one_letter_code
_entity_poly.pdbx_strand_id
1 'polypeptide(L)'
;MYSHIAIVVAILMTTVATIYLNLTKVNLTFVAWLIVASIGLYYLALFVNVIYSKNSCHFSKKDITLLILIFIVGAALVLALRQSRVTMMIILFIWNAAYAMFVGIKSQNE
;
A
#
# COMPACT_ATOMS: atom_id res chain seq x y z
N MET A 1 -15.32 0.21 12.84
CA MET A 1 -15.34 -1.27 12.70
C MET A 1 -15.08 -1.72 11.26
N TYR A 2 -15.81 -1.22 10.25
CA TYR A 2 -15.62 -1.65 8.84
C TYR A 2 -14.22 -1.34 8.26
N SER A 3 -13.63 -0.17 8.56
CA SER A 3 -12.25 0.15 8.16
C SER A 3 -11.23 -0.84 8.72
N HIS A 4 -11.42 -1.27 9.98
CA HIS A 4 -10.52 -2.18 10.67
C HIS A 4 -10.51 -3.57 10.03
N ILE A 5 -11.67 -4.06 9.62
CA ILE A 5 -11.79 -5.32 8.86
C ILE A 5 -11.09 -5.18 7.50
N ALA A 6 -11.29 -4.06 6.80
CA ALA A 6 -10.64 -3.81 5.52
C ALA A 6 -9.11 -3.74 5.63
N ILE A 7 -8.57 -3.15 6.70
CA ILE A 7 -7.12 -3.14 6.98
C ILE A 7 -6.61 -4.59 7.14
N VAL A 8 -7.29 -5.41 7.94
CA VAL A 8 -6.90 -6.82 8.16
C VAL A 8 -6.93 -7.60 6.84
N VAL A 9 -7.97 -7.42 6.03
CA VAL A 9 -8.09 -8.06 4.71
C VAL A 9 -6.96 -7.61 3.78
N ALA A 10 -6.62 -6.32 3.76
CA ALA A 10 -5.54 -5.80 2.92
C ALA A 10 -4.17 -6.37 3.33
N ILE A 11 -3.90 -6.48 4.63
CA ILE A 11 -2.66 -7.10 5.14
C ILE A 11 -2.59 -8.58 4.76
N LEU A 12 -3.70 -9.31 4.90
CA LEU A 12 -3.78 -10.72 4.48
C LEU A 12 -3.53 -10.85 2.97
N MET A 13 -4.14 -10.01 2.13
CA MET A 13 -3.88 -10.04 0.68
C MET A 13 -2.42 -9.73 0.34
N THR A 14 -1.80 -8.76 1.02
CA THR A 14 -0.38 -8.42 0.83
C THR A 14 0.52 -9.60 1.24
N THR A 15 0.16 -10.30 2.32
CA THR A 15 0.87 -11.51 2.78
C THR A 15 0.76 -12.64 1.76
N VAL A 16 -0.44 -12.90 1.25
CA VAL A 16 -0.70 -13.88 0.19
C VAL A 16 0.10 -13.55 -1.07
N ALA A 17 0.14 -12.29 -1.49
CA ALA A 17 0.94 -11.85 -2.63
C ALA A 17 2.45 -12.11 -2.42
N THR A 18 2.95 -11.89 -1.21
CA THR A 18 4.35 -12.13 -0.85
C THR A 18 4.69 -13.62 -0.87
N ILE A 19 3.78 -14.47 -0.38
CA ILE A 19 3.92 -15.94 -0.48
C ILE A 19 3.98 -16.36 -1.95
N TYR A 20 3.10 -15.82 -2.80
CA TYR A 20 3.12 -16.12 -4.23
C TYR A 20 4.40 -15.66 -4.94
N LEU A 21 5.01 -14.55 -4.52
CA LEU A 21 6.32 -14.12 -5.04
C LEU A 21 7.45 -15.10 -4.69
N ASN A 22 7.32 -15.87 -3.60
CA ASN A 22 8.30 -16.87 -3.20
C ASN A 22 8.12 -18.22 -3.94
N LEU A 23 6.99 -18.44 -4.60
CA LEU A 23 6.72 -19.67 -5.35
C LEU A 23 7.31 -19.62 -6.76
N THR A 24 7.85 -20.76 -7.22
CA THR A 24 8.57 -20.83 -8.50
C THR A 24 7.68 -20.91 -9.74
N LYS A 25 6.41 -21.29 -9.58
CA LYS A 25 5.46 -21.53 -10.67
C LYS A 25 4.18 -20.71 -10.49
N VAL A 26 4.28 -19.40 -10.54
CA VAL A 26 3.12 -18.48 -10.42
C VAL A 26 3.18 -17.41 -11.51
N ASN A 27 2.01 -17.03 -12.01
CA ASN A 27 1.87 -15.92 -12.95
C ASN A 27 2.18 -14.59 -12.27
N LEU A 28 3.32 -13.98 -12.59
CA LEU A 28 3.77 -12.73 -11.98
C LEU A 28 2.87 -11.53 -12.30
N THR A 29 2.17 -11.53 -13.46
CA THR A 29 1.20 -10.48 -13.77
C THR A 29 0.01 -10.53 -12.81
N PHE A 30 -0.48 -11.73 -12.48
CA PHE A 30 -1.53 -11.89 -11.46
C PHE A 30 -1.06 -11.37 -10.10
N VAL A 31 0.16 -11.73 -9.70
CA VAL A 31 0.74 -11.29 -8.42
C VAL A 31 0.93 -9.77 -8.38
N ALA A 32 1.37 -9.16 -9.49
CA ALA A 32 1.50 -7.71 -9.60
C ALA A 32 0.16 -7.00 -9.39
N TRP A 33 -0.92 -7.48 -10.02
CA TRP A 33 -2.27 -6.95 -9.82
C TRP A 33 -2.77 -7.19 -8.39
N LEU A 34 -2.49 -8.34 -7.80
CA LEU A 34 -2.83 -8.64 -6.42
C LEU A 34 -2.14 -7.67 -5.44
N ILE A 35 -0.86 -7.35 -5.66
CA ILE A 35 -0.12 -6.35 -4.87
C ILE A 35 -0.79 -4.99 -5.00
N VAL A 36 -1.03 -4.51 -6.21
CA VAL A 36 -1.64 -3.19 -6.45
C VAL A 36 -3.02 -3.10 -5.80
N ALA A 37 -3.86 -4.14 -5.95
CA ALA A 37 -5.17 -4.20 -5.32
C ALA A 37 -5.08 -4.20 -3.79
N SER A 38 -4.16 -4.98 -3.22
CA SER A 38 -3.97 -5.07 -1.76
C SER A 38 -3.52 -3.74 -1.15
N ILE A 39 -2.55 -3.06 -1.77
CA ILE A 39 -2.10 -1.73 -1.31
C ILE A 39 -3.19 -0.69 -1.51
N GLY A 40 -3.94 -0.75 -2.62
CA GLY A 40 -5.05 0.17 -2.88
C GLY A 40 -6.12 0.06 -1.80
N LEU A 41 -6.48 -1.17 -1.44
CA LEU A 41 -7.43 -1.43 -0.36
C LEU A 41 -6.86 -0.98 1.00
N TYR A 42 -5.58 -1.19 1.26
CA TYR A 42 -4.90 -0.75 2.48
C TYR A 42 -4.98 0.78 2.63
N TYR A 43 -4.62 1.52 1.59
CA TYR A 43 -4.66 2.98 1.58
C TYR A 43 -6.08 3.51 1.77
N LEU A 44 -7.06 2.92 1.08
CA LEU A 44 -8.46 3.30 1.21
C LEU A 44 -8.97 3.04 2.63
N ALA A 45 -8.64 1.88 3.20
CA ALA A 45 -9.05 1.52 4.54
C ALA A 45 -8.45 2.46 5.59
N LEU A 46 -7.19 2.86 5.43
CA LEU A 46 -6.55 3.86 6.29
C LEU A 46 -7.16 5.25 6.13
N PHE A 47 -7.47 5.66 4.90
CA PHE A 47 -8.12 6.95 4.66
C PHE A 47 -9.49 7.04 5.35
N VAL A 48 -10.31 5.99 5.20
CA VAL A 48 -11.60 5.90 5.91
C VAL A 48 -11.37 5.87 7.43
N ASN A 49 -10.35 5.15 7.89
CA ASN A 49 -10.05 5.09 9.32
C ASN A 49 -9.67 6.46 9.89
N VAL A 50 -8.93 7.28 9.14
CA VAL A 50 -8.55 8.62 9.58
C VAL A 50 -9.75 9.57 9.61
N ILE A 51 -10.63 9.54 8.60
CA ILE A 51 -11.86 10.36 8.59
C ILE A 51 -12.74 10.07 9.82
N TYR A 52 -12.82 8.80 10.24
CA TYR A 52 -13.63 8.38 11.38
C TYR A 52 -12.89 8.45 12.72
N SER A 53 -11.57 8.57 12.71
CA SER A 53 -10.75 8.71 13.91
C SER A 53 -10.90 10.11 14.48
N LYS A 54 -11.36 10.20 15.73
CA LYS A 54 -11.53 11.46 16.47
C LYS A 54 -10.18 12.11 16.88
N ASN A 55 -9.06 11.41 16.69
CA ASN A 55 -7.71 11.90 16.98
C ASN A 55 -7.13 12.67 15.80
N SER A 56 -6.50 13.80 16.13
CA SER A 56 -6.13 15.01 15.38
C SER A 56 -5.32 14.90 14.07
N CYS A 57 -5.25 13.75 13.39
CA CYS A 57 -4.51 13.68 12.13
C CYS A 57 -5.33 14.18 10.94
N HIS A 58 -5.26 15.49 10.67
CA HIS A 58 -5.99 16.13 9.59
C HIS A 58 -5.17 16.08 8.30
N PHE A 59 -5.53 15.17 7.41
CA PHE A 59 -4.99 15.14 6.05
C PHE A 59 -5.49 16.36 5.27
N SER A 60 -4.57 17.23 4.86
CA SER A 60 -4.86 18.32 3.95
C SER A 60 -5.04 17.79 2.53
N LYS A 61 -5.67 18.59 1.65
CA LYS A 61 -5.80 18.25 0.22
C LYS A 61 -4.44 17.96 -0.42
N LYS A 62 -3.38 18.67 0.00
CA LYS A 62 -2.01 18.45 -0.48
C LYS A 62 -1.45 17.09 -0.08
N ASP A 63 -1.76 16.65 1.14
CA ASP A 63 -1.32 15.37 1.69
C ASP A 63 -1.96 14.21 0.93
N ILE A 64 -3.26 14.33 0.63
CA ILE A 64 -4.00 13.35 -0.18
C ILE A 64 -3.42 13.27 -1.60
N THR A 65 -3.11 14.41 -2.23
CA THR A 65 -2.50 14.42 -3.57
C THR A 65 -1.14 13.72 -3.58
N LEU A 66 -0.29 13.95 -2.57
CA LEU A 66 1.00 13.28 -2.45
C LEU A 66 0.83 11.76 -2.28
N LEU A 67 -0.15 11.35 -1.47
CA LEU A 67 -0.42 9.94 -1.18
C LEU A 67 -0.95 9.20 -2.43
N ILE A 68 -1.78 9.86 -3.24
CA ILE A 68 -2.21 9.37 -4.55
C ILE A 68 -1.00 9.28 -5.52
N LEU A 69 -0.11 10.26 -5.51
CA LEU A 69 1.09 10.23 -6.36
C LEU A 69 2.00 9.06 -5.99
N ILE A 70 2.27 8.84 -4.70
CA ILE A 70 3.04 7.69 -4.19
C ILE A 70 2.38 6.38 -4.65
N PHE A 71 1.04 6.31 -4.57
CA PHE A 71 0.31 5.13 -5.02
C PHE A 71 0.46 4.87 -6.52
N ILE A 72 0.28 5.89 -7.37
CA ILE A 72 0.39 5.76 -8.83
C ILE A 72 1.81 5.34 -9.23
N VAL A 73 2.83 5.97 -8.65
CA VAL A 73 4.24 5.66 -8.92
C VAL A 73 4.57 4.23 -8.52
N GLY A 74 4.15 3.81 -7.32
CA GLY A 74 4.35 2.43 -6.86
C GLY A 74 3.66 1.41 -7.77
N ALA A 75 2.40 1.68 -8.17
CA ALA A 75 1.64 0.77 -9.03
C ALA A 75 2.29 0.64 -10.42
N ALA A 76 2.72 1.76 -10.99
CA ALA A 76 3.42 1.78 -12.27
C ALA A 76 4.74 0.99 -12.19
N LEU A 77 5.53 1.17 -11.13
CA LEU A 77 6.79 0.46 -10.93
C LEU A 77 6.58 -1.07 -10.80
N VAL A 78 5.59 -1.50 -10.02
CA VAL A 78 5.26 -2.93 -9.86
C VAL A 78 4.86 -3.55 -11.20
N LEU A 79 4.03 -2.85 -11.99
CA LEU A 79 3.58 -3.35 -13.29
C LEU A 79 4.67 -3.35 -14.37
N ALA A 80 5.54 -2.34 -14.37
CA ALA A 80 6.65 -2.20 -15.31
C ALA A 80 7.77 -3.21 -15.04
N LEU A 81 8.12 -3.42 -13.77
CA LEU A 81 9.24 -4.28 -13.35
C LEU A 81 8.80 -5.68 -12.91
N ARG A 82 7.61 -6.12 -13.34
CA ARG A 82 7.01 -7.41 -12.97
C ARG A 82 7.78 -8.66 -13.40
N GLN A 83 8.83 -8.51 -14.22
CA GLN A 83 9.65 -9.63 -14.70
C GLN A 83 10.52 -10.24 -13.60
N SER A 84 10.83 -9.48 -12.54
CA SER A 84 11.71 -9.90 -11.45
C SER A 84 10.97 -9.93 -10.12
N ARG A 85 10.92 -11.12 -9.50
CA ARG A 85 10.30 -11.34 -8.18
C ARG A 85 10.96 -10.50 -7.10
N VAL A 86 12.29 -10.49 -7.08
CA VAL A 86 13.09 -9.74 -6.11
C VAL A 86 12.81 -8.25 -6.25
N THR A 87 12.75 -7.76 -7.49
CA THR A 87 12.44 -6.35 -7.76
C THR A 87 11.05 -5.97 -7.26
N MET A 88 10.04 -6.83 -7.45
CA MET A 88 8.68 -6.60 -6.90
C MET A 88 8.67 -6.55 -5.37
N MET A 89 9.43 -7.42 -4.68
CA MET A 89 9.56 -7.39 -3.22
C MET A 89 10.23 -6.10 -2.73
N ILE A 90 11.30 -5.66 -3.41
CA ILE A 90 11.99 -4.41 -3.08
C ILE A 90 11.05 -3.22 -3.26
N ILE A 91 10.29 -3.17 -4.37
CA ILE A 91 9.31 -2.11 -4.59
C ILE A 91 8.23 -2.12 -3.50
N LEU A 92 7.70 -3.29 -3.15
CA LEU A 92 6.72 -3.43 -2.06
C LEU A 92 7.26 -2.87 -0.74
N PHE A 93 8.51 -3.17 -0.41
CA PHE A 93 9.17 -2.66 0.80
C PHE A 93 9.35 -1.15 0.77
N ILE A 94 9.92 -0.59 -0.31
CA ILE A 94 10.13 0.85 -0.48
C ILE A 94 8.80 1.60 -0.43
N TRP A 95 7.76 1.05 -1.07
CA TRP A 95 6.44 1.68 -1.12
C TRP A 95 5.79 1.75 0.27
N ASN A 96 5.88 0.68 1.07
CA ASN A 96 5.40 0.71 2.46
C ASN A 96 6.24 1.64 3.34
N ALA A 97 7.56 1.66 3.17
CA ALA A 97 8.45 2.56 3.91
C ALA A 97 8.16 4.04 3.60
N ALA A 98 7.97 4.39 2.32
CA ALA A 98 7.61 5.74 1.88
C ALA A 98 6.28 6.20 2.51
N TYR A 99 5.29 5.31 2.56
CA TYR A 99 4.03 5.57 3.23
C TYR A 99 4.20 5.81 4.74
N ALA A 100 4.92 4.92 5.42
CA ALA A 100 5.15 5.01 6.85
C ALA A 100 5.91 6.28 7.23
N MET A 101 6.93 6.67 6.46
CA MET A 101 7.65 7.93 6.66
C MET A 101 6.71 9.13 6.48
N PHE A 102 5.87 9.14 5.44
CA PHE A 102 4.94 10.23 5.20
C PHE A 102 3.97 10.42 6.38
N VAL A 103 3.35 9.33 6.83
CA VAL A 103 2.43 9.36 7.97
C VAL A 103 3.16 9.69 9.28
N GLY A 104 4.36 9.15 9.50
CA GLY A 104 5.16 9.40 10.69
C GLY A 104 5.58 10.87 10.82
N ILE A 105 6.05 11.49 9.73
CA ILE A 105 6.40 12.93 9.70
C ILE A 105 5.16 13.77 9.98
N LYS A 106 4.01 13.42 9.39
CA LYS A 106 2.76 14.16 9.61
C LYS A 106 2.33 14.09 11.09
N SER A 107 2.39 12.90 11.69
CA SER A 107 2.01 12.68 13.09
C SER A 107 2.91 13.41 14.11
N GLN A 108 4.13 13.83 13.73
CA GLN A 108 5.03 14.60 14.60
C GLN A 108 4.83 16.11 14.48
N ASN A 109 4.20 16.57 13.39
CA ASN A 109 4.01 17.99 13.07
C ASN A 109 2.62 18.52 13.48
N GLU A 110 1.79 17.70 14.11
CA GLU A 110 0.48 18.02 14.70
C GLU A 110 0.52 17.84 16.22
#